data_AF-A0A8I2ZTL6-F1
#
_entry.id   AF-A0A8I2ZTL6-F1
#
_cell.length_a   1.000
_cell.length_b   1.000
_cell.length_c   1.000
_cell.angle_alpha   90.00
_cell.angle_beta   90.00
_cell.angle_gamma   90.00
#
_symmetry.space_group_name_H-M   'P 1'
#
loop_
_entity.id
_entity.type
_entity.pdbx_description
1 polymer ?
#
loop_
_entity_poly.entity_id
_entity_poly.type
_entity_poly.pdbx_seq_one_letter_code
_entity_poly.pdbx_strand_id
1 'polypeptide(L)'
;MDASSAKAALSRALEDVIAAEPDITEYDTVVGDGDCGICLRRGAEAVLRHVQAGGLSGDAVVDIASIVPIIESTVDGTSGALYSIFLHALVTALRSLSPDTASPQVWASALKKSSRILSEYTPARPGDRTLIDALHPFVEVLDSTGNVKQAADAALEQL
;
A
#
# COMPACT_ATOMS: atom_id res chain seq x y z
N MET A 1 -14.38 0.18 -11.58
CA MET A 1 -14.35 1.40 -10.76
C MET A 1 -14.05 2.55 -11.70
N ASP A 2 -14.80 3.64 -11.67
CA ASP A 2 -14.44 4.82 -12.46
C ASP A 2 -13.31 5.62 -11.77
N ALA A 3 -12.61 6.46 -12.52
CA ALA A 3 -11.44 7.20 -12.03
C ALA A 3 -11.77 8.15 -10.85
N SER A 4 -13.00 8.68 -10.80
CA SER A 4 -13.45 9.55 -9.71
C SER A 4 -13.57 8.78 -8.40
N SER A 5 -14.17 7.58 -8.46
CA SER A 5 -14.30 6.68 -7.30
C SER A 5 -12.94 6.19 -6.82
N ALA A 6 -12.01 5.88 -7.73
CA ALA A 6 -10.65 5.48 -7.39
C ALA A 6 -9.88 6.61 -6.70
N LYS A 7 -9.99 7.84 -7.22
CA LYS A 7 -9.42 9.05 -6.61
C LYS A 7 -9.95 9.27 -5.20
N ALA A 8 -11.26 9.21 -5.01
CA ALA A 8 -11.89 9.40 -3.70
C ALA A 8 -11.45 8.33 -2.69
N ALA A 9 -11.41 7.07 -3.11
CA ALA A 9 -10.94 5.97 -2.27
C ALA A 9 -9.46 6.13 -1.86
N LEU A 10 -8.60 6.50 -2.82
CA LEU A 10 -7.18 6.73 -2.54
C LEU A 10 -6.99 7.95 -1.62
N SER A 11 -7.65 9.07 -1.88
CA SER A 11 -7.61 10.25 -1.00
C SER A 11 -8.01 9.90 0.42
N ARG A 12 -9.09 9.13 0.59
CA ARG A 12 -9.54 8.71 1.91
C ARG A 12 -8.53 7.82 2.63
N ALA A 13 -7.96 6.84 1.93
CA ALA A 13 -6.93 5.98 2.51
C ALA A 13 -5.70 6.78 2.96
N LEU A 14 -5.27 7.78 2.19
CA LEU A 14 -4.16 8.65 2.56
C LEU A 14 -4.48 9.52 3.79
N GLU A 15 -5.70 10.05 3.87
CA GLU A 15 -6.18 10.78 5.04
C GLU A 15 -6.20 9.90 6.30
N ASP A 16 -6.63 8.64 6.17
CA ASP A 16 -6.64 7.69 7.29
C ASP A 16 -5.19 7.36 7.74
N VAL A 17 -4.22 7.24 6.83
CA VAL A 17 -2.79 7.08 7.17
C VAL A 17 -2.24 8.32 7.90
N ILE A 18 -2.60 9.52 7.45
CA ILE A 18 -2.19 10.77 8.09
C ILE A 18 -2.76 10.85 9.51
N ALA A 19 -4.03 10.45 9.70
CA ALA A 19 -4.69 10.45 11.00
C ALA A 19 -4.10 9.40 11.97
N ALA A 20 -3.60 8.28 11.46
CA ALA A 20 -2.98 7.22 12.25
C ALA A 20 -1.54 7.54 12.70
N GLU A 21 -0.93 8.61 12.20
CA GLU A 21 0.46 8.94 12.50
C GLU A 21 0.81 8.99 14.00
N PRO A 22 0.03 9.65 14.88
CA PRO A 22 0.38 9.73 16.29
C PRO A 22 0.47 8.35 16.94
N ASP A 23 -0.47 7.46 16.63
CA ASP A 23 -0.52 6.09 17.16
C ASP A 23 0.66 5.26 16.64
N ILE A 24 0.98 5.36 15.35
CA ILE A 24 2.10 4.63 14.74
C ILE A 24 3.43 5.12 15.36
N THR A 25 3.60 6.43 15.51
CA THR A 25 4.78 7.02 16.15
C THR A 25 4.89 6.58 17.62
N GLU A 26 3.78 6.51 18.35
CA GLU A 26 3.77 6.00 19.74
C GLU A 26 4.24 4.56 19.80
N TYR A 27 3.69 3.66 18.96
CA TYR A 27 4.08 2.27 18.92
C TYR A 27 5.55 2.08 18.51
N ASP A 28 6.01 2.84 17.52
CA ASP A 28 7.39 2.81 17.07
C ASP A 28 8.35 3.38 18.12
N THR A 29 7.93 4.33 18.95
CA THR A 29 8.75 4.83 20.06
C THR A 29 9.01 3.75 21.12
N VAL A 30 8.11 2.77 21.28
CA VAL A 30 8.26 1.70 22.27
C VAL A 30 9.34 0.68 21.87
N VAL A 31 9.49 0.39 20.57
CA VAL A 31 10.34 -0.72 20.07
C VAL A 31 11.33 -0.33 18.96
N GLY A 32 11.27 0.90 18.49
CA GLY A 32 12.07 1.47 17.40
C GLY A 32 12.63 2.85 17.77
N ASP A 33 12.73 3.75 16.79
CA ASP A 33 13.28 5.11 16.95
C ASP A 33 12.21 6.21 16.95
N GLY A 34 10.93 5.86 16.73
CA GLY A 34 9.80 6.77 16.85
C GLY A 34 9.66 7.71 15.65
N ASP A 35 10.12 7.31 14.47
CA ASP A 35 10.03 8.10 13.25
C ASP A 35 9.06 7.52 12.21
N CYS A 36 8.62 6.26 12.38
CA CYS A 36 7.87 5.54 11.36
C CYS A 36 6.56 6.27 10.99
N GLY A 37 5.77 6.68 11.98
CA GLY A 37 4.53 7.41 11.74
C GLY A 37 4.78 8.73 11.01
N ILE A 38 5.79 9.49 11.43
CA ILE A 38 6.18 10.77 10.83
C ILE A 38 6.55 10.59 9.35
N CYS A 39 7.35 9.56 9.04
CA CYS A 39 7.74 9.22 7.67
C CYS A 39 6.53 8.82 6.82
N LEU A 40 5.62 7.99 7.35
CA LEU A 40 4.41 7.58 6.64
C LEU A 40 3.47 8.75 6.37
N ARG A 41 3.26 9.64 7.34
CA ARG A 41 2.48 10.87 7.16
C ARG A 41 3.06 11.73 6.05
N ARG A 42 4.36 11.96 6.06
CA ARG A 42 5.05 12.78 5.05
C ARG A 42 4.85 12.20 3.64
N GLY A 43 4.96 10.89 3.49
CA GLY A 43 4.65 10.19 2.25
C GLY A 43 3.19 10.32 1.84
N ALA A 44 2.27 10.06 2.75
CA ALA A 44 0.83 10.13 2.49
C ALA A 44 0.38 11.54 2.06
N GLU A 45 0.87 12.59 2.74
CA GLU A 45 0.62 13.98 2.36
C GLU A 45 1.18 14.31 0.97
N ALA A 46 2.35 13.80 0.62
CA ALA A 46 2.96 14.04 -0.68
C ALA A 46 2.15 13.39 -1.82
N VAL A 47 1.70 12.15 -1.62
CA VAL A 47 0.81 11.48 -2.57
C VAL A 47 -0.54 12.19 -2.64
N LEU A 48 -1.09 12.64 -1.51
CA LEU A 48 -2.37 13.35 -1.49
C LEU A 48 -2.30 14.65 -2.29
N ARG A 49 -1.20 15.42 -2.18
CA ARG A 49 -0.95 16.60 -3.00
C ARG A 49 -0.89 16.27 -4.50
N HIS A 50 -0.22 15.18 -4.88
CA HIS A 50 -0.17 14.71 -6.27
C HIS A 50 -1.57 14.40 -6.82
N VAL A 51 -2.39 13.70 -6.02
CA VAL A 51 -3.78 13.37 -6.37
C VAL A 51 -4.65 14.63 -6.49
N GLN A 52 -4.52 15.59 -5.58
CA GLN A 52 -5.25 16.86 -5.59
C GLN A 52 -4.87 17.74 -6.78
N ALA A 53 -3.60 17.71 -7.19
CA ALA A 53 -3.09 18.42 -8.36
C ALA A 53 -3.52 17.80 -9.71
N GLY A 54 -4.30 16.72 -9.69
CA GLY A 54 -4.75 16.03 -10.92
C GLY A 54 -3.72 15.08 -11.51
N GLY A 55 -2.79 14.58 -10.70
CA GLY A 55 -1.73 13.65 -11.13
C GLY A 55 -2.18 12.23 -11.48
N LEU A 56 -3.49 11.93 -11.43
CA LEU A 56 -4.04 10.64 -11.80
C LEU A 56 -4.64 10.69 -13.21
N SER A 57 -4.20 9.76 -14.05
CA SER A 57 -4.64 9.57 -15.42
C SER A 57 -5.90 8.70 -15.53
N GLY A 58 -6.19 7.89 -14.51
CA GLY A 58 -7.26 6.88 -14.53
C GLY A 58 -6.78 5.50 -14.99
N ASP A 59 -5.54 5.38 -15.47
CA ASP A 59 -4.89 4.10 -15.72
C ASP A 59 -4.14 3.64 -14.47
N ALA A 60 -4.49 2.48 -13.92
CA ALA A 60 -3.94 1.98 -12.68
C ALA A 60 -2.40 1.78 -12.72
N VAL A 61 -1.85 1.35 -13.85
CA VAL A 61 -0.41 1.12 -14.00
C VAL A 61 0.35 2.44 -14.02
N VAL A 62 -0.15 3.41 -14.78
CA VAL A 62 0.42 4.77 -14.86
C VAL A 62 0.31 5.48 -13.52
N ASP A 63 -0.85 5.38 -12.88
CA ASP A 63 -1.15 6.07 -11.63
C ASP A 63 -0.26 5.56 -10.49
N ILE A 64 -0.15 4.23 -10.32
CA ILE A 64 0.76 3.67 -9.30
C ILE A 64 2.23 3.99 -9.64
N ALA A 65 2.63 3.89 -10.90
CA ALA A 65 3.99 4.23 -11.31
C ALA A 65 4.33 5.71 -11.04
N SER A 66 3.35 6.61 -11.09
CA SER A 66 3.53 8.03 -10.74
C SER A 66 3.71 8.26 -9.24
N ILE A 67 3.17 7.37 -8.40
CA ILE A 67 3.24 7.44 -6.94
C ILE A 67 4.56 6.89 -6.39
N VAL A 68 5.13 5.87 -7.03
CA VAL A 68 6.41 5.23 -6.63
C VAL A 68 7.53 6.25 -6.34
N PRO A 69 7.91 7.17 -7.24
CA PRO A 69 9.00 8.12 -6.98
C PRO A 69 8.69 9.10 -5.86
N ILE A 70 7.41 9.36 -5.59
CA ILE A 70 6.98 10.19 -4.45
C ILE A 70 7.31 9.45 -3.16
N ILE A 71 6.93 8.18 -3.05
CA ILE A 71 7.24 7.35 -1.88
C ILE A 71 8.75 7.22 -1.67
N GLU A 72 9.51 6.92 -2.73
CA GLU A 72 10.99 6.79 -2.66
C GLU A 72 11.69 8.07 -2.16
N SER A 73 11.12 9.24 -2.44
CA SER A 73 11.71 10.53 -2.06
C SER A 73 11.19 11.10 -0.73
N THR A 74 10.13 10.52 -0.16
CA THR A 74 9.43 11.08 1.00
C THR A 74 9.28 10.13 2.17
N VAL A 75 9.41 8.82 1.97
CA VAL A 75 9.41 7.83 3.04
C VAL A 75 10.83 7.31 3.20
N ASP A 76 11.44 7.58 4.35
CA ASP A 76 12.83 7.20 4.61
C ASP A 76 12.91 5.80 5.24
N GLY A 77 14.13 5.34 5.48
CA GLY A 77 14.41 4.14 6.26
C GLY A 77 13.95 2.84 5.60
N THR A 78 13.81 1.80 6.43
CA THR A 78 13.39 0.47 5.98
C THR A 78 11.97 0.50 5.41
N SER A 79 11.07 1.30 5.99
CA SER A 79 9.71 1.49 5.48
C SER A 79 9.72 1.97 4.02
N GLY A 80 10.49 3.02 3.70
CA GLY A 80 10.62 3.52 2.33
C GLY A 80 11.02 2.44 1.34
N ALA A 81 12.01 1.61 1.69
CA ALA A 81 12.45 0.50 0.86
C ALA A 81 11.33 -0.55 0.66
N LEU A 82 10.64 -0.96 1.73
CA LEU A 82 9.56 -1.96 1.65
C LEU A 82 8.39 -1.49 0.79
N TYR A 83 7.91 -0.25 0.99
CA TYR A 83 6.84 0.31 0.17
C TYR A 83 7.26 0.45 -1.29
N SER A 84 8.49 0.90 -1.56
CA SER A 84 8.99 1.05 -2.92
C SER A 84 9.07 -0.30 -3.65
N ILE A 85 9.63 -1.33 -3.00
CA ILE A 85 9.69 -2.70 -3.54
C ILE A 85 8.28 -3.21 -3.84
N PHE A 86 7.35 -3.07 -2.89
CA PHE A 86 5.98 -3.52 -3.06
C PHE A 86 5.27 -2.82 -4.23
N LEU A 87 5.41 -1.49 -4.34
CA LEU A 87 4.78 -0.71 -5.41
C LEU A 87 5.39 -0.98 -6.78
N HIS A 88 6.71 -1.12 -6.90
CA HIS A 88 7.37 -1.55 -8.14
C HIS A 88 6.91 -2.94 -8.59
N ALA A 89 6.80 -3.87 -7.64
CA ALA A 89 6.26 -5.19 -7.89
C ALA A 89 4.80 -5.12 -8.36
N LEU A 90 4.00 -4.22 -7.78
CA LEU A 90 2.61 -4.01 -8.14
C LEU A 90 2.45 -3.44 -9.55
N VAL A 91 3.25 -2.42 -9.91
CA VAL A 91 3.29 -1.88 -11.28
C VAL A 91 3.60 -2.98 -12.27
N THR A 92 4.61 -3.79 -11.98
CA THR A 92 5.04 -4.90 -12.86
C THR A 92 3.95 -5.97 -12.98
N ALA A 93 3.34 -6.35 -11.86
CA ALA A 93 2.28 -7.35 -11.83
C ALA A 93 1.03 -6.88 -12.60
N LEU A 94 0.56 -5.66 -12.37
CA LEU A 94 -0.57 -5.08 -13.09
C LEU A 94 -0.31 -5.00 -14.60
N ARG A 95 0.87 -4.51 -15.00
CA ARG A 95 1.27 -4.41 -16.41
C ARG A 95 1.32 -5.79 -17.09
N SER A 96 1.67 -6.85 -16.35
CA SER A 96 1.67 -8.22 -16.87
C SER A 96 0.28 -8.87 -16.96
N LEU A 97 -0.65 -8.47 -16.08
CA LEU A 97 -1.96 -9.10 -15.92
C LEU A 97 -3.07 -8.38 -16.68
N SER A 98 -2.88 -7.11 -17.04
CA SER A 98 -3.91 -6.32 -17.72
C SER A 98 -3.28 -5.25 -18.62
N PRO A 99 -3.44 -5.36 -19.96
CA PRO A 99 -3.16 -4.26 -20.87
C PRO A 99 -4.27 -3.19 -20.91
N ASP A 100 -5.51 -3.51 -20.52
CA ASP A 100 -6.67 -2.63 -20.83
C ASP A 100 -7.53 -2.19 -19.62
N THR A 101 -7.76 -3.04 -18.58
CA THR A 101 -8.59 -2.65 -17.41
C THR A 101 -8.28 -3.50 -16.18
N ALA A 102 -7.92 -2.84 -15.07
CA ALA A 102 -7.66 -3.49 -13.79
C ALA A 102 -8.98 -3.88 -13.08
N SER A 103 -9.48 -5.08 -13.36
CA SER A 103 -10.63 -5.68 -12.65
C SER A 103 -10.28 -6.01 -11.19
N PRO A 104 -11.27 -6.23 -10.30
CA PRO A 104 -11.01 -6.63 -8.91
C PRO A 104 -10.12 -7.87 -8.79
N GLN A 105 -10.32 -8.88 -9.65
CA GLN A 105 -9.49 -10.08 -9.70
C GLN A 105 -8.05 -9.76 -10.15
N VAL A 106 -7.86 -8.86 -11.12
CA VAL A 106 -6.53 -8.42 -11.54
C VAL A 106 -5.80 -7.73 -10.37
N TRP A 107 -6.49 -6.86 -9.63
CA TRP A 107 -5.94 -6.22 -8.43
C TRP A 107 -5.53 -7.24 -7.38
N ALA A 108 -6.40 -8.21 -7.07
CA ALA A 108 -6.13 -9.24 -6.09
C ALA A 108 -4.90 -10.09 -6.46
N SER A 109 -4.86 -10.57 -7.70
CA SER A 109 -3.72 -11.32 -8.22
C SER A 109 -2.43 -10.50 -8.29
N ALA A 110 -2.52 -9.21 -8.61
CA ALA A 110 -1.36 -8.32 -8.64
C ALA A 110 -0.81 -8.07 -7.22
N LEU A 111 -1.69 -7.79 -6.26
CA LEU A 111 -1.32 -7.63 -4.85
C LEU A 111 -0.69 -8.92 -4.28
N LYS A 112 -1.20 -10.11 -4.65
CA LYS A 112 -0.60 -11.39 -4.27
C LYS A 112 0.80 -11.59 -4.83
N LYS A 113 1.01 -11.28 -6.10
CA LYS A 113 2.35 -11.29 -6.70
C LYS A 113 3.29 -10.30 -6.00
N SER A 114 2.82 -9.09 -5.70
CA SER A 114 3.62 -8.07 -5.01
C SER A 114 3.98 -8.45 -3.59
N SER A 115 3.04 -9.02 -2.83
CA SER A 115 3.28 -9.51 -1.47
C SER A 115 4.31 -10.64 -1.47
N ARG A 116 4.22 -11.56 -2.43
CA ARG A 116 5.23 -12.60 -2.63
C ARG A 116 6.61 -12.01 -2.92
N ILE A 117 6.71 -11.07 -3.87
CA ILE A 117 7.99 -10.42 -4.19
C ILE A 117 8.54 -9.71 -2.96
N LEU A 118 7.73 -8.95 -2.23
CA LEU A 118 8.17 -8.29 -0.99
C LEU A 118 8.79 -9.29 0.00
N SER A 119 8.19 -10.47 0.18
CA SER A 119 8.70 -11.52 1.08
C SER A 119 10.08 -12.09 0.70
N GLU A 120 10.53 -11.88 -0.54
CA GLU A 120 11.87 -12.26 -1.01
C GLU A 120 12.93 -11.21 -0.60
N TYR A 121 12.51 -9.96 -0.34
CA TYR A 121 13.39 -8.85 0.03
C TYR A 121 13.37 -8.49 1.52
N THR A 122 12.43 -9.04 2.29
CA THR A 122 12.39 -8.90 3.75
C THR A 122 12.39 -10.26 4.44
N PRO A 123 13.11 -10.42 5.57
CA PRO A 123 13.00 -11.63 6.38
C PRO A 123 11.64 -11.73 7.10
N ALA A 124 10.87 -10.64 7.19
CA ALA A 124 9.61 -10.60 7.93
C ALA A 124 8.58 -11.62 7.40
N ARG A 125 7.95 -12.33 8.33
CA ARG A 125 6.91 -13.35 8.10
C ARG A 125 5.69 -13.07 8.99
N PRO A 126 4.52 -13.64 8.67
CA PRO A 126 3.39 -13.62 9.59
C PRO A 126 3.81 -14.16 10.98
N GLY A 127 3.51 -13.39 12.02
CA GLY A 127 3.92 -13.57 13.41
C GLY A 127 5.03 -12.65 13.88
N ASP A 128 5.76 -11.97 12.97
CA ASP A 128 6.95 -11.17 13.32
C ASP A 128 6.62 -9.76 13.86
N ARG A 129 5.33 -9.42 13.99
CA ARG A 129 4.83 -8.11 14.46
C ARG A 129 5.29 -6.96 13.56
N THR A 130 5.06 -7.13 12.27
CA THR A 130 5.37 -6.14 11.23
C THR A 130 4.14 -5.86 10.37
N LEU A 131 4.25 -4.93 9.42
CA LEU A 131 3.18 -4.67 8.44
C LEU A 131 2.76 -5.92 7.64
N ILE A 132 3.61 -6.96 7.60
CA ILE A 132 3.31 -8.23 6.95
C ILE A 132 2.13 -8.94 7.62
N ASP A 133 1.94 -8.75 8.93
CA ASP A 133 0.83 -9.35 9.68
C ASP A 133 -0.53 -8.84 9.24
N ALA A 134 -0.62 -7.57 8.85
CA ALA A 134 -1.83 -7.02 8.26
C ALA A 134 -1.90 -7.30 6.74
N LEU A 135 -0.79 -7.15 6.02
CA LEU A 135 -0.76 -7.26 4.55
C LEU A 135 -1.01 -8.67 4.04
N HIS A 136 -0.41 -9.69 4.67
CA HIS A 136 -0.52 -11.07 4.22
C HIS A 136 -1.97 -11.61 4.24
N PRO A 137 -2.72 -11.58 5.36
CA PRO A 137 -4.10 -12.05 5.39
C PRO A 137 -5.02 -11.21 4.49
N PHE A 138 -4.80 -9.89 4.39
CA PHE A 138 -5.55 -9.04 3.46
C PHE A 138 -5.46 -9.57 2.03
N VAL A 139 -4.24 -9.84 1.57
CA VAL A 139 -3.98 -10.25 0.20
C VAL A 139 -4.49 -11.66 -0.09
N GLU A 140 -4.33 -12.62 0.84
CA GLU A 140 -4.83 -13.98 0.65
C GLU A 140 -6.36 -14.05 0.64
N VAL A 141 -7.03 -13.30 1.53
CA VAL A 141 -8.50 -13.24 1.54
C VAL A 141 -9.03 -12.50 0.32
N LEU A 142 -8.38 -11.41 -0.10
CA LEU A 142 -8.80 -10.70 -1.31
C LEU A 142 -8.66 -11.56 -2.58
N ASP A 143 -7.57 -12.31 -2.71
CA ASP A 143 -7.33 -13.22 -3.86
C ASP A 143 -8.34 -14.38 -3.90
N SER A 144 -8.68 -14.94 -2.74
CA SER A 144 -9.62 -16.06 -2.65
C SER A 144 -11.10 -15.66 -2.78
N THR A 145 -11.48 -14.49 -2.25
CA THR A 145 -12.90 -14.09 -2.16
C THR A 145 -13.29 -12.97 -3.11
N GLY A 146 -12.33 -12.15 -3.56
CA GLY A 146 -12.60 -10.89 -4.25
C GLY A 146 -13.30 -9.84 -3.38
N ASN A 147 -13.40 -10.05 -2.06
CA ASN A 147 -14.16 -9.21 -1.15
C ASN A 147 -13.23 -8.36 -0.28
N VAL A 148 -13.17 -7.05 -0.59
CA VAL A 148 -12.32 -6.08 0.12
C VAL A 148 -12.67 -5.97 1.60
N LYS A 149 -13.96 -6.10 1.97
CA LYS A 149 -14.36 -6.00 3.38
C LYS A 149 -13.84 -7.19 4.18
N GLN A 150 -14.02 -8.41 3.66
CA GLN A 150 -13.48 -9.61 4.31
C GLN A 150 -11.95 -9.57 4.40
N ALA A 151 -11.28 -9.04 3.37
CA ALA A 151 -9.85 -8.84 3.39
C ALA A 151 -9.41 -7.84 4.47
N ALA A 152 -10.13 -6.72 4.62
CA ALA A 152 -9.87 -5.74 5.67
C ALA A 152 -10.10 -6.31 7.07
N ASP A 153 -11.20 -7.06 7.28
CA ASP A 153 -11.49 -7.72 8.55
C ASP A 153 -10.36 -8.71 8.91
N ALA A 154 -9.88 -9.50 7.95
CA ALA A 154 -8.78 -10.44 8.16
C ALA A 154 -7.44 -9.75 8.50
N ALA A 155 -7.20 -8.54 8.00
CA ALA A 155 -6.02 -7.74 8.36
C ALA A 155 -6.08 -7.23 9.81
N LEU A 156 -7.28 -6.88 10.28
CA LEU A 156 -7.50 -6.35 11.63
C LEU A 156 -7.42 -7.44 12.70
N GLU A 157 -7.80 -8.68 12.39
CA GLU A 157 -7.73 -9.81 13.33
C GLU A 157 -6.29 -10.19 13.75
N GLN A 158 -5.27 -9.64 13.08
CA GLN A 158 -3.85 -9.90 13.38
C GLN A 158 -3.16 -8.81 14.21
N LEU A 159 -3.87 -7.71 14.54
CA LEU A 159 -3.36 -6.57 15.32
C LEU A 159 -3.86 -6.64 16.77
#